data_AF-A0A0F6YK26-F1
#
_entry.id   AF-A0A0F6YK26-F1
#
_cell.length_a   1.000
_cell.length_b   1.000
_cell.length_c   1.000
_cell.angle_alpha   90.00
_cell.angle_beta   90.00
_cell.angle_gamma   90.00
#
_symmetry.space_group_name_H-M   'P 1'
#
loop_
_entity.id
_entity.type
_entity.pdbx_description
1 polymer ?
#
loop_
_entity_poly.entity_id
_entity_poly.type
_entity_poly.pdbx_seq_one_letter_code
_entity_poly.pdbx_strand_id
1 'polypeptide(L)'
;MRRFEAGEDFQNMKRIALATVCLATMLLASGCKVVVTGSSTYETCVTDGDCNDAFDRCVSVTNGSATDAQCTSTCDFDSDCPGSGHCVSFDGVNSFCYQTCVTDAICESGWSCNDLSDGSAVCLPGGTAPVGEPTYDACSSTSQCADGNDQCVPITNGSDTGSQCTRECADDLDCPGSGHCVSFDGSNFFCYELCTTNASCESNWGCTDLSDGSAVCLPGDGTPPPPPGIPPYNECPFGANPDQCSEVSQGCFQIAVDGTTAAGVCTSECTSSAQCPVTPSGLQGTCVEYFGSPRICFESCIDDNDCLEGFNCKPIAAGESQRICLPTP
;
A
#
# COMPACT_ATOMS: atom_id res chain seq x y z
N MET A 1 -76.99 -43.43 22.34
CA MET A 1 -75.60 -43.09 22.70
C MET A 1 -74.66 -43.77 21.72
N ARG A 2 -74.18 -43.07 20.69
CA ARG A 2 -73.10 -43.55 19.83
C ARG A 2 -71.86 -42.72 20.18
N ARG A 3 -70.84 -43.37 20.74
CA ARG A 3 -69.51 -42.78 20.95
C ARG A 3 -68.81 -42.74 19.59
N PHE A 4 -68.38 -41.56 19.18
CA PHE A 4 -67.48 -41.39 18.03
C PHE A 4 -66.05 -41.61 18.51
N GLU A 5 -65.38 -42.58 17.89
CA GLU A 5 -63.95 -42.86 18.02
C GLU A 5 -63.19 -41.88 17.11
N ALA A 6 -62.54 -40.88 17.72
CA ALA A 6 -61.61 -39.97 17.05
C ALA A 6 -60.20 -40.29 17.53
N GLY A 7 -59.54 -41.26 16.88
CA GLY A 7 -58.25 -41.80 17.34
C GLY A 7 -57.12 -41.81 16.32
N GLU A 8 -57.40 -41.87 15.01
CA GLU A 8 -56.36 -42.21 14.03
C GLU A 8 -55.92 -41.07 13.09
N ASP A 9 -56.69 -39.99 12.96
CA ASP A 9 -56.36 -38.91 12.01
C ASP A 9 -55.25 -37.94 12.48
N PHE A 10 -54.94 -37.91 13.78
CA PHE A 10 -53.99 -36.93 14.32
C PHE A 10 -52.51 -37.32 14.10
N GLN A 11 -52.22 -38.60 13.85
CA GLN A 11 -50.85 -39.09 13.63
C GLN A 11 -50.37 -38.88 12.18
N ASN A 12 -51.27 -38.90 11.19
CA ASN A 12 -50.90 -38.66 9.79
C ASN A 12 -50.63 -37.18 9.49
N MET A 13 -51.30 -36.23 10.16
CA MET A 13 -51.00 -34.80 10.01
C MET A 13 -49.61 -34.41 10.52
N LYS A 14 -49.10 -35.05 11.59
CA LYS A 14 -47.75 -34.79 12.09
C LYS A 14 -46.64 -35.26 11.15
N ARG A 15 -46.86 -36.35 10.40
CA ARG A 15 -45.86 -36.89 9.46
C ARG A 15 -45.74 -36.03 8.20
N ILE A 16 -46.84 -35.45 7.73
CA ILE A 16 -46.83 -34.53 6.58
C ILE A 16 -46.15 -33.22 6.95
N ALA A 17 -46.44 -32.64 8.13
CA ALA A 17 -45.81 -31.40 8.57
C ALA A 17 -44.29 -31.52 8.77
N LEU A 18 -43.79 -32.67 9.25
CA LEU A 18 -42.35 -32.88 9.44
C LEU A 18 -41.60 -33.02 8.10
N ALA A 19 -42.22 -33.65 7.09
CA ALA A 19 -41.62 -33.80 5.76
C ALA A 19 -41.53 -32.46 5.01
N THR A 20 -42.51 -31.57 5.16
CA THR A 20 -42.49 -30.23 4.54
C THR A 20 -41.42 -29.32 5.16
N VAL A 21 -41.17 -29.44 6.47
CA VAL A 21 -40.12 -28.65 7.15
C VAL A 21 -38.71 -29.14 6.78
N CYS A 22 -38.51 -30.46 6.58
CA CYS A 22 -37.22 -30.98 6.12
C CYS A 22 -36.88 -30.61 4.67
N LEU A 23 -37.87 -30.55 3.77
CA LEU A 23 -37.63 -30.12 2.38
C LEU A 23 -37.30 -28.62 2.31
N ALA A 24 -37.93 -27.80 3.15
CA ALA A 24 -37.65 -26.37 3.24
C ALA A 24 -36.30 -26.04 3.90
N THR A 25 -35.84 -26.84 4.87
CA THR A 25 -34.52 -26.63 5.50
C THR A 25 -33.35 -27.14 4.66
N MET A 26 -33.54 -28.16 3.79
CA MET A 26 -32.49 -28.59 2.86
C MET A 26 -32.24 -27.59 1.71
N LEU A 27 -33.25 -26.80 1.31
CA LEU A 27 -33.12 -25.76 0.28
C LEU A 27 -32.41 -24.48 0.77
N LEU A 28 -32.22 -24.32 2.08
CA LEU A 28 -31.58 -23.12 2.66
C LEU A 28 -30.07 -23.29 2.91
N ALA A 29 -29.52 -24.50 2.75
CA ALA A 29 -28.10 -24.78 2.96
C ALA A 29 -27.29 -24.88 1.65
N SER A 30 -27.94 -25.16 0.53
CA SER A 30 -27.39 -24.90 -0.81
C SER A 30 -27.97 -23.58 -1.27
N GLY A 31 -27.18 -22.50 -1.36
CA GLY A 31 -27.66 -21.19 -1.83
C GLY A 31 -28.27 -21.27 -3.23
N CYS A 32 -29.56 -21.64 -3.31
CA CYS A 32 -30.29 -21.72 -4.56
C CYS A 32 -30.35 -20.31 -5.15
N LYS A 33 -29.50 -20.07 -6.14
CA LYS A 33 -29.48 -18.86 -6.94
C LYS A 33 -30.83 -18.78 -7.66
N VAL A 34 -31.67 -17.83 -7.27
CA VAL A 34 -32.95 -17.59 -7.93
C VAL A 34 -32.64 -16.90 -9.24
N VAL A 35 -32.47 -17.68 -10.31
CA VAL A 35 -32.36 -17.13 -11.65
C VAL A 35 -33.75 -16.67 -12.09
N VAL A 36 -33.86 -15.39 -12.38
CA VAL A 36 -35.08 -14.82 -12.95
C VAL A 36 -35.04 -15.11 -14.44
N THR A 37 -36.07 -15.74 -14.99
CA THR A 37 -36.18 -15.91 -16.44
C THR A 37 -36.15 -14.55 -17.12
N GLY A 38 -35.23 -14.37 -18.07
CA GLY A 38 -35.02 -13.11 -18.72
C GLY A 38 -33.98 -12.24 -18.00
N SER A 39 -32.80 -12.80 -17.80
CA SER A 39 -31.59 -12.10 -17.39
C SER A 39 -31.02 -11.29 -18.55
N SER A 40 -30.55 -10.08 -18.27
CA SER A 40 -29.88 -9.25 -19.28
C SER A 40 -28.44 -9.73 -19.53
N THR A 41 -27.80 -9.22 -20.58
CA THR A 41 -26.38 -9.51 -20.83
C THR A 41 -25.55 -9.11 -19.60
N TYR A 42 -24.60 -9.96 -19.20
CA TYR A 42 -23.76 -9.89 -18.00
C TYR A 42 -24.45 -10.27 -16.68
N GLU A 43 -25.71 -10.68 -16.71
CA GLU A 43 -26.36 -11.24 -15.52
C GLU A 43 -26.17 -12.76 -15.45
N THR A 44 -26.25 -13.27 -14.23
CA THR A 44 -26.08 -14.68 -13.95
C THR A 44 -27.19 -15.58 -14.49
N CYS A 45 -26.83 -16.77 -14.95
CA CYS A 45 -27.75 -17.73 -15.58
C CYS A 45 -27.42 -19.18 -15.20
N VAL A 46 -28.34 -20.11 -15.47
CA VAL A 46 -28.12 -21.56 -15.31
C VAL A 46 -28.23 -22.28 -16.65
N THR A 47 -29.06 -21.78 -17.56
CA THR A 47 -29.27 -22.31 -18.90
C THR A 47 -29.42 -21.19 -19.92
N ASP A 48 -29.22 -21.50 -21.21
CA ASP A 48 -29.46 -20.55 -22.31
C ASP A 48 -30.88 -19.95 -22.30
N GLY A 49 -31.86 -20.67 -21.75
CA GLY A 49 -33.25 -20.19 -21.65
C GLY A 49 -33.46 -19.07 -20.63
N ASP A 50 -32.45 -18.80 -19.79
CA ASP A 50 -32.50 -17.71 -18.81
C ASP A 50 -32.15 -16.36 -19.45
N CYS A 51 -31.47 -16.34 -20.60
CA CYS A 51 -31.01 -15.12 -21.26
C CYS A 51 -32.11 -14.44 -22.07
N ASN A 52 -32.21 -13.10 -21.96
CA ASN A 52 -33.24 -12.29 -22.62
C ASN A 52 -33.08 -12.18 -24.14
N ASP A 53 -31.84 -12.17 -24.63
CA ASP A 53 -31.56 -12.01 -26.05
C ASP A 53 -31.48 -13.38 -26.74
N ALA A 54 -32.05 -13.47 -27.94
CA ALA A 54 -32.00 -14.69 -28.76
C ALA A 54 -30.55 -15.06 -29.18
N PHE A 55 -29.61 -14.11 -29.09
CA PHE A 55 -28.21 -14.31 -29.41
C PHE A 55 -27.33 -14.58 -28.18
N ASP A 56 -27.82 -14.33 -26.97
CA ASP A 56 -27.07 -14.59 -25.74
C ASP A 56 -27.09 -16.08 -25.39
N ARG A 57 -25.99 -16.55 -24.80
CA ARG A 57 -25.80 -17.91 -24.30
C ARG A 57 -25.44 -17.85 -22.83
N CYS A 58 -25.83 -18.88 -22.10
CA CYS A 58 -25.39 -19.04 -20.73
C CYS A 58 -24.02 -19.72 -20.72
N VAL A 59 -22.96 -18.90 -20.61
CA VAL A 59 -21.58 -19.37 -20.70
C VAL A 59 -21.01 -19.55 -19.30
N SER A 60 -20.51 -20.76 -19.01
CA SER A 60 -19.77 -21.02 -17.78
C SER A 60 -18.38 -20.37 -17.84
N VAL A 61 -18.03 -19.68 -16.76
CA VAL A 61 -16.77 -18.97 -16.59
C VAL A 61 -16.12 -19.51 -15.33
N THR A 62 -14.82 -19.79 -15.39
CA THR A 62 -14.04 -20.25 -14.25
C THR A 62 -12.90 -19.27 -14.00
N ASN A 63 -12.82 -18.74 -12.77
CA ASN A 63 -11.72 -17.92 -12.31
C ASN A 63 -11.13 -18.54 -11.04
N GLY A 64 -9.93 -19.11 -11.14
CA GLY A 64 -9.35 -19.92 -10.07
C GLY A 64 -10.25 -21.11 -9.69
N SER A 65 -10.70 -21.16 -8.44
CA SER A 65 -11.62 -22.19 -7.92
C SER A 65 -13.11 -21.82 -8.06
N ALA A 66 -13.39 -20.58 -8.44
CA ALA A 66 -14.73 -20.08 -8.63
C ALA A 66 -15.26 -20.49 -10.00
N THR A 67 -16.49 -20.98 -10.07
CA THR A 67 -17.18 -21.21 -11.33
C THR A 67 -18.61 -20.73 -11.21
N ASP A 68 -19.02 -19.92 -12.16
CA ASP A 68 -20.39 -19.43 -12.31
C ASP A 68 -20.72 -19.31 -13.80
N ALA A 69 -21.93 -18.89 -14.15
CA ALA A 69 -22.30 -18.65 -15.53
C ALA A 69 -23.04 -17.32 -15.69
N GLN A 70 -22.80 -16.66 -16.83
CA GLN A 70 -23.44 -15.40 -17.19
C GLN A 70 -24.02 -15.45 -18.61
N CYS A 71 -25.07 -14.68 -18.84
CA CYS A 71 -25.61 -14.43 -20.17
C CYS A 71 -24.65 -13.55 -20.96
N THR A 72 -24.12 -14.06 -22.06
CA THR A 72 -23.18 -13.32 -22.91
C THR A 72 -23.32 -13.71 -24.38
N SER A 73 -22.96 -12.80 -25.27
CA SER A 73 -22.90 -12.99 -26.71
C SER A 73 -21.46 -13.25 -27.16
N THR A 74 -21.33 -13.97 -28.28
CA THR A 74 -20.05 -14.11 -28.98
C THR A 74 -19.66 -12.79 -29.63
N CYS A 75 -18.37 -12.47 -29.65
CA CYS A 75 -17.84 -11.23 -30.23
C CYS A 75 -16.55 -11.49 -31.01
N ASP A 76 -16.23 -10.61 -31.94
CA ASP A 76 -14.91 -10.54 -32.58
C ASP A 76 -14.11 -9.31 -32.09
N PHE A 77 -14.82 -8.26 -31.64
CA PHE A 77 -14.26 -7.01 -31.15
C PHE A 77 -15.09 -6.43 -30.00
N ASP A 78 -14.51 -5.51 -29.22
CA ASP A 78 -15.22 -4.85 -28.09
C ASP A 78 -16.46 -4.08 -28.55
N SER A 79 -16.48 -3.58 -29.80
CA SER A 79 -17.64 -2.89 -30.38
C SER A 79 -18.84 -3.80 -30.60
N ASP A 80 -18.66 -5.12 -30.58
CA ASP A 80 -19.76 -6.08 -30.70
C ASP A 80 -20.49 -6.26 -29.35
N CYS A 81 -19.85 -5.84 -28.26
CA CYS A 81 -20.37 -6.02 -26.92
C CYS A 81 -21.33 -4.88 -26.51
N PRO A 82 -22.48 -5.20 -25.90
CA PRO A 82 -23.44 -4.19 -25.50
C PRO A 82 -22.92 -3.34 -24.32
N GLY A 83 -23.09 -2.02 -24.42
CA GLY A 83 -22.75 -1.11 -23.33
C GLY A 83 -21.25 -0.99 -23.08
N SER A 84 -20.81 -1.32 -21.87
CA SER A 84 -19.42 -1.29 -21.42
C SER A 84 -18.83 -2.71 -21.40
N GLY A 85 -18.91 -3.41 -22.52
CA GLY A 85 -18.40 -4.77 -22.64
C GLY A 85 -16.99 -4.83 -23.22
N HIS A 86 -16.24 -5.87 -22.85
CA HIS A 86 -14.93 -6.21 -23.43
C HIS A 86 -14.99 -7.59 -24.06
N CYS A 87 -14.38 -7.77 -25.23
CA CYS A 87 -14.40 -9.02 -25.96
C CYS A 87 -13.20 -9.90 -25.57
N VAL A 88 -13.44 -10.97 -24.81
CA VAL A 88 -12.38 -11.78 -24.21
C VAL A 88 -12.51 -13.25 -24.57
N SER A 89 -11.39 -13.89 -24.89
CA SER A 89 -11.30 -15.34 -25.05
C SER A 89 -10.42 -15.95 -23.95
N PHE A 90 -11.03 -16.75 -23.07
CA PHE A 90 -10.30 -17.50 -22.04
C PHE A 90 -9.84 -18.88 -22.50
N ASP A 91 -10.47 -19.46 -23.53
CA ASP A 91 -10.13 -20.77 -24.09
C ASP A 91 -9.25 -20.70 -25.35
N GLY A 92 -9.02 -19.49 -25.88
CA GLY A 92 -8.29 -19.23 -27.11
C GLY A 92 -9.03 -19.63 -28.39
N VAL A 93 -10.30 -20.02 -28.29
CA VAL A 93 -11.13 -20.49 -29.41
C VAL A 93 -12.36 -19.62 -29.60
N ASN A 94 -13.08 -19.34 -28.52
CA ASN A 94 -14.30 -18.55 -28.53
C ASN A 94 -14.07 -17.27 -27.71
N SER A 95 -14.51 -16.14 -28.26
CA SER A 95 -14.53 -14.87 -27.54
C SER A 95 -15.97 -14.54 -27.15
N PHE A 96 -16.15 -14.08 -25.92
CA PHE A 96 -17.43 -13.67 -25.38
C PHE A 96 -17.32 -12.27 -24.78
N CYS A 97 -18.45 -11.59 -24.69
CA CYS A 97 -18.52 -10.28 -24.05
C CYS A 97 -18.53 -10.42 -22.52
N TYR A 98 -17.68 -9.65 -21.84
CA TYR A 98 -17.67 -9.54 -20.38
C TYR A 98 -17.88 -8.09 -19.96
N GLN A 99 -18.56 -7.85 -18.85
CA GLN A 99 -18.75 -6.50 -18.33
C GLN A 99 -17.41 -5.93 -17.89
N THR A 100 -17.02 -4.76 -18.40
CA THR A 100 -15.86 -4.03 -17.89
C THR A 100 -16.12 -3.48 -16.50
N CYS A 101 -15.09 -3.38 -15.68
CA CYS A 101 -15.18 -2.82 -14.34
C CYS A 101 -13.93 -2.00 -14.03
N VAL A 102 -14.02 -1.17 -12.98
CA VAL A 102 -12.87 -0.50 -12.36
C VAL A 102 -12.75 -0.85 -10.88
N THR A 103 -13.82 -1.39 -10.29
CA THR A 103 -13.88 -1.89 -8.91
C THR A 103 -14.95 -2.99 -8.85
N ASP A 104 -14.90 -3.82 -7.81
CA ASP A 104 -15.88 -4.89 -7.55
C ASP A 104 -17.31 -4.37 -7.42
N ALA A 105 -17.50 -3.11 -7.04
CA ALA A 105 -18.83 -2.51 -6.88
C ALA A 105 -19.61 -2.37 -8.20
N ILE A 106 -18.94 -2.49 -9.34
CA ILE A 106 -19.56 -2.48 -10.67
C ILE A 106 -20.10 -3.87 -11.05
N CYS A 107 -19.52 -4.93 -10.48
CA CYS A 107 -19.86 -6.30 -10.79
C CYS A 107 -21.10 -6.77 -10.02
N GLU A 108 -21.80 -7.78 -10.55
CA GLU A 108 -22.90 -8.42 -9.84
C GLU A 108 -22.40 -9.07 -8.53
N SER A 109 -23.27 -9.17 -7.53
CA SER A 109 -22.94 -9.88 -6.27
C SER A 109 -22.40 -11.28 -6.54
N GLY A 110 -21.20 -11.60 -6.05
CA GLY A 110 -20.50 -12.86 -6.32
C GLY A 110 -19.55 -12.83 -7.52
N TRP A 111 -19.33 -11.64 -8.09
CA TRP A 111 -18.34 -11.37 -9.13
C TRP A 111 -17.32 -10.35 -8.62
N SER A 112 -16.08 -10.46 -9.09
CA SER A 112 -15.01 -9.52 -8.79
C SER A 112 -14.42 -8.93 -10.06
N CYS A 113 -13.88 -7.72 -9.95
CA CYS A 113 -13.20 -7.03 -11.02
C CYS A 113 -11.78 -7.57 -11.14
N ASN A 114 -11.48 -8.25 -12.26
CA ASN A 114 -10.19 -8.89 -12.48
C ASN A 114 -9.50 -8.24 -13.68
N ASP A 115 -8.26 -7.79 -13.45
CA ASP A 115 -7.41 -7.27 -14.51
C ASP A 115 -7.00 -8.39 -15.48
N LEU A 116 -6.94 -8.04 -16.76
CA LEU A 116 -6.49 -8.89 -17.84
C LEU A 116 -5.10 -8.44 -18.30
N SER A 117 -4.37 -9.33 -18.96
CA SER A 117 -3.00 -9.07 -19.44
C SER A 117 -2.89 -7.95 -20.48
N ASP A 118 -4.01 -7.52 -21.07
CA ASP A 118 -4.08 -6.41 -22.02
C ASP A 118 -4.30 -5.04 -21.34
N GLY A 119 -4.37 -5.00 -20.00
CA GLY A 119 -4.61 -3.80 -19.20
C GLY A 119 -6.07 -3.40 -19.06
N SER A 120 -7.01 -4.19 -19.60
CA SER A 120 -8.43 -4.06 -19.29
C SER A 120 -8.80 -4.81 -18.01
N ALA A 121 -10.01 -4.57 -17.48
CA ALA A 121 -10.52 -5.31 -16.34
C ALA A 121 -11.98 -5.71 -16.58
N VAL A 122 -12.33 -6.95 -16.23
CA VAL A 122 -13.67 -7.52 -16.45
C VAL A 122 -14.22 -8.20 -15.20
N CYS A 123 -15.55 -8.24 -15.08
CA CYS A 123 -16.21 -8.98 -14.03
C CYS A 123 -16.09 -10.49 -14.31
N LEU A 124 -15.42 -11.21 -13.41
CA LEU A 124 -15.33 -12.67 -13.43
C LEU A 124 -15.93 -13.24 -12.14
N PRO A 125 -16.31 -14.54 -12.11
CA PRO A 125 -16.84 -15.15 -10.91
C PRO A 125 -15.83 -14.98 -9.78
N GLY A 126 -16.21 -14.13 -8.82
CA GLY A 126 -15.49 -13.93 -7.60
C GLY A 126 -16.03 -14.99 -6.68
N GLY A 127 -15.44 -16.18 -6.71
CA GLY A 127 -15.66 -17.12 -5.61
C GLY A 127 -15.29 -16.32 -4.39
N THR A 128 -16.28 -16.02 -3.53
CA THR A 128 -16.17 -15.09 -2.39
C THR A 128 -14.72 -15.02 -2.02
N ALA A 129 -14.02 -13.92 -2.38
CA ALA A 129 -12.58 -13.82 -2.18
C ALA A 129 -12.31 -14.46 -0.81
N PRO A 130 -11.38 -15.44 -0.69
CA PRO A 130 -11.08 -16.01 0.61
C PRO A 130 -11.02 -14.84 1.58
N VAL A 131 -11.80 -14.89 2.65
CA VAL A 131 -12.10 -13.76 3.56
C VAL A 131 -10.79 -13.27 4.16
N GLY A 132 -10.07 -12.50 3.37
CA GLY A 132 -8.63 -12.47 3.37
C GLY A 132 -8.24 -11.21 2.66
N GLU A 133 -7.28 -10.56 3.28
CA GLU A 133 -6.70 -9.31 2.93
C GLU A 133 -5.99 -9.48 1.56
N PRO A 134 -6.20 -8.55 0.62
CA PRO A 134 -5.54 -8.57 -0.68
C PRO A 134 -4.02 -8.51 -0.53
N THR A 135 -3.31 -8.79 -1.63
CA THR A 135 -1.86 -8.56 -1.66
C THR A 135 -1.58 -7.11 -1.28
N TYR A 136 -0.61 -6.92 -0.39
CA TYR A 136 -0.21 -5.68 0.26
C TYR A 136 -1.04 -5.20 1.46
N ASP A 137 -2.10 -5.90 1.85
CA ASP A 137 -2.82 -5.52 3.06
C ASP A 137 -2.22 -6.15 4.33
N ALA A 138 -2.43 -5.49 5.46
CA ALA A 138 -1.95 -5.93 6.75
C ALA A 138 -2.57 -7.27 7.17
N CYS A 139 -1.77 -8.17 7.74
CA CYS A 139 -2.22 -9.51 8.14
C CYS A 139 -1.65 -9.91 9.51
N SER A 140 -2.21 -10.96 10.09
CA SER A 140 -1.71 -11.61 11.31
C SER A 140 -1.43 -13.11 11.13
N SER A 141 -1.84 -13.70 10.00
CA SER A 141 -1.57 -15.09 9.62
C SER A 141 -1.76 -15.31 8.12
N THR A 142 -1.06 -16.28 7.53
CA THR A 142 -1.16 -16.60 6.10
C THR A 142 -2.58 -16.97 5.66
N SER A 143 -3.41 -17.53 6.56
CA SER A 143 -4.82 -17.82 6.24
C SER A 143 -5.67 -16.58 6.00
N GLN A 144 -5.17 -15.40 6.33
CA GLN A 144 -5.82 -14.13 6.03
C GLN A 144 -5.40 -13.56 4.68
N CYS A 145 -4.55 -14.21 3.89
CA CYS A 145 -4.19 -13.67 2.58
C CYS A 145 -5.16 -14.20 1.51
N ALA A 146 -5.66 -13.29 0.66
CA ALA A 146 -6.67 -13.60 -0.35
C ALA A 146 -6.14 -14.54 -1.44
N ASP A 147 -4.87 -14.40 -1.83
CA ASP A 147 -4.22 -15.26 -2.82
C ASP A 147 -3.56 -16.47 -2.14
N GLY A 148 -3.79 -17.67 -2.68
CA GLY A 148 -3.17 -18.90 -2.19
C GLY A 148 -1.64 -18.95 -2.33
N ASN A 149 -1.06 -18.02 -3.09
CA ASN A 149 0.39 -17.84 -3.21
C ASN A 149 0.94 -16.79 -2.23
N ASP A 150 0.08 -15.98 -1.63
CA ASP A 150 0.52 -14.97 -0.67
C ASP A 150 0.73 -15.60 0.71
N GLN A 151 1.71 -15.07 1.43
CA GLN A 151 2.06 -15.40 2.79
C GLN A 151 1.97 -14.15 3.65
N CYS A 152 1.59 -14.33 4.92
CA CYS A 152 1.64 -13.23 5.87
C CYS A 152 3.08 -13.07 6.38
N VAL A 153 3.83 -12.14 5.78
CA VAL A 153 5.26 -11.97 6.04
C VAL A 153 5.45 -10.89 7.09
N PRO A 154 6.15 -11.17 8.21
CA PRO A 154 6.48 -10.16 9.20
C PRO A 154 7.55 -9.21 8.66
N ILE A 155 7.33 -7.92 8.87
CA ILE A 155 8.18 -6.83 8.40
C ILE A 155 8.60 -6.00 9.61
N THR A 156 9.89 -5.65 9.68
CA THR A 156 10.44 -4.77 10.71
C THR A 156 11.17 -3.62 10.04
N ASN A 157 10.76 -2.39 10.32
CA ASN A 157 11.38 -1.17 9.83
C ASN A 157 11.77 -0.30 11.04
N GLY A 158 13.05 -0.32 11.40
CA GLY A 158 13.50 0.33 12.64
C GLY A 158 12.83 -0.28 13.88
N SER A 159 12.08 0.54 14.63
CA SER A 159 11.28 0.10 15.79
C SER A 159 9.87 -0.37 15.43
N ASP A 160 9.42 -0.09 14.22
CA ASP A 160 8.06 -0.42 13.77
C ASP A 160 8.02 -1.85 13.25
N THR A 161 6.95 -2.55 13.63
CA THR A 161 6.73 -3.95 13.24
C THR A 161 5.31 -4.10 12.72
N GLY A 162 5.16 -4.89 11.67
CA GLY A 162 3.88 -5.23 11.08
C GLY A 162 3.99 -6.55 10.32
N SER A 163 2.94 -6.92 9.60
CA SER A 163 2.98 -8.03 8.66
C SER A 163 2.06 -7.74 7.49
N GLN A 164 2.43 -8.19 6.31
CA GLN A 164 1.70 -7.93 5.06
C GLN A 164 1.44 -9.22 4.32
N CYS A 165 0.30 -9.32 3.65
CA CYS A 165 0.08 -10.35 2.66
C CYS A 165 0.94 -10.08 1.42
N THR A 166 1.95 -10.92 1.20
CA THR A 166 2.87 -10.77 0.07
C THR A 166 3.38 -12.13 -0.39
N ARG A 167 3.92 -12.21 -1.60
CA ARG A 167 4.52 -13.42 -2.17
C ARG A 167 6.01 -13.28 -2.38
N GLU A 168 6.69 -14.41 -2.41
CA GLU A 168 8.08 -14.48 -2.85
C GLU A 168 8.17 -14.09 -4.34
N CYS A 169 9.25 -13.40 -4.70
CA CYS A 169 9.52 -12.94 -6.06
C CYS A 169 10.99 -13.15 -6.42
N ALA A 170 11.29 -13.27 -7.72
CA ALA A 170 12.64 -13.24 -8.25
C ALA A 170 12.98 -11.86 -8.84
N ASP A 171 11.99 -11.17 -9.40
CA ASP A 171 12.07 -9.79 -9.87
C ASP A 171 10.71 -9.07 -9.82
N ASP A 172 10.68 -7.79 -10.20
CA ASP A 172 9.49 -6.93 -10.11
C ASP A 172 8.32 -7.41 -10.98
N LEU A 173 8.57 -8.23 -12.02
CA LEU A 173 7.50 -8.77 -12.87
C LEU A 173 6.70 -9.88 -12.19
N ASP A 174 7.24 -10.48 -11.13
CA ASP A 174 6.52 -11.47 -10.31
C ASP A 174 5.50 -10.82 -9.37
N CYS A 175 5.60 -9.49 -9.19
CA CYS A 175 4.77 -8.75 -8.26
C CYS A 175 3.48 -8.25 -8.91
N PRO A 176 2.30 -8.49 -8.29
CA PRO A 176 1.04 -8.03 -8.83
C PRO A 176 0.92 -6.50 -8.79
N GLY A 177 0.25 -5.93 -9.79
CA GLY A 177 0.01 -4.49 -9.89
C GLY A 177 1.30 -3.68 -9.97
N SER A 178 1.47 -2.74 -9.03
CA SER A 178 2.65 -1.87 -8.90
C SER A 178 3.55 -2.29 -7.75
N GLY A 179 3.82 -3.59 -7.61
CA GLY A 179 4.74 -4.10 -6.61
C GLY A 179 6.22 -3.97 -6.99
N HIS A 180 7.08 -4.01 -5.98
CA HIS A 180 8.54 -4.02 -6.09
C HIS A 180 9.13 -5.22 -5.36
N CYS A 181 10.08 -5.92 -5.97
CA CYS A 181 10.66 -7.14 -5.42
C CYS A 181 11.89 -6.83 -4.55
N VAL A 182 11.73 -6.87 -3.23
CA VAL A 182 12.75 -6.37 -2.28
C VAL A 182 13.07 -7.41 -1.22
N SER A 183 14.35 -7.44 -0.79
CA SER A 183 14.80 -8.24 0.36
C SER A 183 15.31 -7.33 1.48
N PHE A 184 14.71 -7.47 2.67
CA PHE A 184 15.16 -6.78 3.89
C PHE A 184 16.09 -7.64 4.76
N ASP A 185 16.07 -8.97 4.59
CA ASP A 185 16.92 -9.91 5.33
C ASP A 185 18.15 -10.38 4.53
N GLY A 186 18.27 -9.96 3.26
CA GLY A 186 19.32 -10.34 2.32
C GLY A 186 19.24 -11.79 1.84
N SER A 187 18.17 -12.52 2.16
CA SER A 187 18.00 -13.94 1.83
C SER A 187 16.75 -14.20 1.00
N ASN A 188 15.61 -13.63 1.39
CA ASN A 188 14.33 -13.83 0.73
C ASN A 188 13.84 -12.51 0.14
N PHE A 189 13.27 -12.57 -1.06
CA PHE A 189 12.70 -11.41 -1.74
C PHE A 189 11.18 -11.55 -1.73
N PHE A 190 10.50 -10.47 -1.35
CA PHE A 190 9.05 -10.40 -1.31
C PHE A 190 8.58 -9.17 -2.06
N CYS A 191 7.35 -9.22 -2.54
CA CYS A 191 6.73 -8.08 -3.19
C CYS A 191 6.27 -7.04 -2.15
N TYR A 192 6.54 -5.76 -2.40
CA TYR A 192 6.01 -4.67 -1.58
C TYR A 192 5.33 -3.65 -2.48
N GLU A 193 4.27 -3.02 -1.99
CA GLU A 193 3.57 -1.97 -2.74
C GLU A 193 4.49 -0.76 -2.95
N LEU A 194 4.66 -0.32 -4.20
CA LEU A 194 5.33 0.93 -4.50
C LEU A 194 4.53 2.13 -4.00
N CYS A 195 5.24 3.13 -3.50
CA CYS A 195 4.63 4.36 -3.02
C CYS A 195 5.39 5.58 -3.53
N THR A 196 4.72 6.73 -3.56
CA THR A 196 5.35 8.03 -3.83
C THR A 196 5.25 8.99 -2.65
N THR A 197 4.28 8.75 -1.77
CA THR A 197 4.04 9.49 -0.54
C THR A 197 3.40 8.55 0.47
N ASN A 198 3.37 8.93 1.75
CA ASN A 198 2.64 8.15 2.76
C ASN A 198 1.15 8.01 2.50
N ALA A 199 0.55 8.93 1.74
CA ALA A 199 -0.86 8.85 1.36
C ALA A 199 -1.13 7.73 0.33
N SER A 200 -0.08 7.18 -0.28
CA SER A 200 -0.18 6.00 -1.14
C SER A 200 -0.26 4.70 -0.35
N CYS A 201 0.11 4.69 0.93
CA CYS A 201 0.15 3.50 1.77
C CYS A 201 -1.11 3.37 2.63
N GLU A 202 -1.38 2.15 3.10
CA GLU A 202 -2.46 1.88 4.05
C GLU A 202 -2.25 2.65 5.38
N SER A 203 -3.32 2.77 6.18
CA SER A 203 -3.22 3.44 7.48
C SER A 203 -2.23 2.71 8.41
N ASN A 204 -1.29 3.45 9.02
CA ASN A 204 -0.15 2.92 9.80
C ASN A 204 0.93 2.23 8.97
N TRP A 205 1.05 2.61 7.70
CA TRP A 205 2.20 2.32 6.85
C TRP A 205 2.83 3.63 6.35
N GLY A 206 4.15 3.64 6.24
CA GLY A 206 4.94 4.77 5.75
C GLY A 206 5.61 4.44 4.42
N CYS A 207 5.72 5.44 3.55
CA CYS A 207 6.44 5.31 2.30
C CYS A 207 7.94 5.49 2.57
N THR A 208 8.71 4.40 2.41
CA THR A 208 10.14 4.37 2.74
C THR A 208 10.97 4.26 1.47
N ASP A 209 11.85 5.25 1.26
CA ASP A 209 12.83 5.24 0.16
C ASP A 209 13.84 4.10 0.35
N LEU A 210 14.12 3.40 -0.75
CA LEU A 210 15.12 2.36 -0.84
C LEU A 210 16.39 2.90 -1.51
N SER A 211 17.51 2.18 -1.31
CA SER A 211 18.83 2.61 -1.82
C SER A 211 18.95 2.56 -3.35
N ASP A 212 18.04 1.87 -4.03
CA ASP A 212 17.94 1.80 -5.49
C ASP A 212 17.13 2.97 -6.10
N GLY A 213 16.58 3.86 -5.27
CA GLY A 213 15.78 5.01 -5.69
C GLY A 213 14.28 4.74 -5.85
N SER A 214 13.82 3.51 -5.58
CA SER A 214 12.40 3.20 -5.42
C SER A 214 11.92 3.55 -4.00
N ALA A 215 10.61 3.49 -3.76
CA ALA A 215 10.04 3.60 -2.42
C ALA A 215 8.88 2.63 -2.25
N VAL A 216 8.79 2.01 -1.08
CA VAL A 216 7.78 0.97 -0.77
C VAL A 216 7.07 1.24 0.54
N CYS A 217 5.85 0.73 0.69
CA CYS A 217 5.08 0.82 1.93
C CYS A 217 5.61 -0.16 2.97
N LEU A 218 6.09 0.36 4.11
CA LEU A 218 6.56 -0.42 5.26
C LEU A 218 5.80 -0.03 6.53
N PRO A 219 5.77 -0.89 7.57
CA PRO A 219 5.18 -0.52 8.86
C PRO A 219 5.85 0.74 9.39
N GLY A 220 5.02 1.68 9.84
CA GLY A 220 5.43 3.00 10.34
C GLY A 220 4.19 3.86 10.53
N ASP A 221 4.18 4.80 11.46
CA ASP A 221 2.98 5.54 11.89
C ASP A 221 2.29 6.41 10.82
N GLY A 222 2.65 6.27 9.54
CA GLY A 222 2.17 7.08 8.44
C GLY A 222 2.57 8.55 8.57
N THR A 223 3.31 8.92 9.62
CA THR A 223 3.94 10.23 9.66
C THR A 223 5.05 10.22 8.60
N PRO A 224 5.10 11.23 7.73
CA PRO A 224 6.22 11.38 6.81
C PRO A 224 7.50 11.20 7.62
N PRO A 225 8.50 10.43 7.14
CA PRO A 225 9.82 10.52 7.75
C PRO A 225 10.11 12.02 7.90
N PRO A 226 10.51 12.49 9.09
CA PRO A 226 10.71 13.92 9.32
C PRO A 226 11.56 14.42 8.15
N PRO A 227 11.15 15.52 7.48
CA PRO A 227 11.83 16.00 6.28
C PRO A 227 13.34 15.97 6.55
N PRO A 228 14.15 15.44 5.61
CA PRO A 228 15.56 15.13 5.85
C PRO A 228 16.16 16.29 6.62
N GLY A 229 16.51 16.03 7.88
CA GLY A 229 16.78 17.11 8.82
C GLY A 229 17.84 18.03 8.25
N ILE A 230 17.74 19.33 8.57
CA ILE A 230 18.64 20.35 8.05
C ILE A 230 20.09 19.86 8.24
N PRO A 231 20.90 19.75 7.16
CA PRO A 231 22.26 19.21 7.24
C PRO A 231 23.13 19.95 8.26
N PRO A 232 24.20 19.32 8.78
CA PRO A 232 25.13 20.02 9.65
C PRO A 232 25.66 21.29 8.99
N TYR A 233 25.76 22.35 9.80
CA TYR A 233 26.21 23.70 9.45
C TYR A 233 25.25 24.55 8.62
N ASN A 234 24.06 24.05 8.30
CA ASN A 234 23.02 24.86 7.67
C ASN A 234 22.28 25.73 8.70
N GLU A 235 21.69 26.81 8.21
CA GLU A 235 20.87 27.72 9.00
C GLU A 235 19.58 27.03 9.50
N CYS A 236 19.20 27.29 10.74
CA CYS A 236 17.93 26.84 11.31
C CYS A 236 17.17 28.01 11.96
N PRO A 237 15.82 28.00 11.89
CA PRO A 237 15.00 29.09 12.43
C PRO A 237 15.22 29.30 13.92
N PHE A 238 15.19 30.57 14.36
CA PHE A 238 15.24 30.88 15.78
C PHE A 238 14.05 30.25 16.53
N GLY A 239 14.33 29.47 17.58
CA GLY A 239 13.29 28.75 18.33
C GLY A 239 12.76 27.50 17.63
N ALA A 240 13.42 27.06 16.56
CA ALA A 240 13.20 25.75 15.96
C ALA A 240 13.30 24.65 17.01
N ASN A 241 12.41 23.65 16.89
CA ASN A 241 12.54 22.42 17.64
C ASN A 241 13.90 21.77 17.26
N PRO A 242 14.73 21.33 18.22
CA PRO A 242 15.99 20.61 17.93
C PRO A 242 15.84 19.49 16.88
N ASP A 243 14.65 18.90 16.77
CA ASP A 243 14.30 17.86 15.80
C ASP A 243 14.29 18.33 14.32
N GLN A 244 14.50 19.62 14.03
CA GLN A 244 14.59 20.13 12.65
C GLN A 244 15.98 19.91 12.01
N CYS A 245 16.98 19.61 12.82
CA CYS A 245 18.34 19.34 12.35
C CYS A 245 18.51 17.83 12.04
N SER A 246 19.40 17.48 11.10
CA SER A 246 19.70 16.07 10.77
C SER A 246 20.16 15.30 12.01
N GLU A 247 20.02 13.97 12.04
CA GLU A 247 20.44 13.14 13.19
C GLU A 247 21.94 13.27 13.54
N VAL A 248 22.75 13.76 12.60
CA VAL A 248 24.19 14.02 12.80
C VAL A 248 24.44 15.30 13.63
N SER A 249 23.44 16.18 13.69
CA SER A 249 23.42 17.43 14.47
C SER A 249 22.58 17.26 15.73
N GLN A 250 23.12 17.65 16.89
CA GLN A 250 22.43 17.55 18.18
C GLN A 250 21.38 18.65 18.41
N GLY A 251 21.28 19.62 17.50
CA GLY A 251 20.21 20.61 17.50
C GLY A 251 20.60 21.93 16.83
N CYS A 252 19.69 22.90 16.95
CA CYS A 252 19.83 24.25 16.43
C CYS A 252 20.46 25.18 17.48
N PHE A 253 21.72 25.56 17.29
CA PHE A 253 22.46 26.40 18.24
C PHE A 253 22.44 27.86 17.83
N GLN A 254 22.06 28.75 18.75
CA GLN A 254 22.04 30.19 18.49
C GLN A 254 23.45 30.77 18.50
N ILE A 255 23.80 31.50 17.43
CA ILE A 255 25.08 32.16 17.30
C ILE A 255 24.86 33.66 17.12
N ALA A 256 25.48 34.45 18.00
CA ALA A 256 25.51 35.90 17.88
C ALA A 256 26.83 36.32 17.24
N VAL A 257 26.75 37.01 16.10
CA VAL A 257 27.91 37.53 15.37
C VAL A 257 27.90 39.05 15.53
N ASP A 258 29.00 39.63 16.00
CA ASP A 258 29.17 41.08 16.19
C ASP A 258 28.05 41.76 17.02
N GLY A 259 27.45 41.02 17.96
CA GLY A 259 26.39 41.51 18.84
C GLY A 259 24.98 41.48 18.23
N THR A 260 24.84 40.98 17.00
CA THR A 260 23.56 40.70 16.34
C THR A 260 23.27 39.20 16.34
N THR A 261 22.06 38.81 16.77
CA THR A 261 21.55 37.45 16.61
C THR A 261 21.21 37.24 15.14
N ALA A 262 22.06 36.49 14.42
CA ALA A 262 21.95 36.35 12.96
C ALA A 262 21.05 35.18 12.58
N ALA A 263 21.26 33.99 13.17
CA ALA A 263 20.41 32.82 13.00
C ALA A 263 20.83 31.68 13.96
N GLY A 264 20.09 30.57 14.00
CA GLY A 264 20.58 29.32 14.56
C GLY A 264 21.37 28.53 13.50
N VAL A 265 22.27 27.65 13.93
CA VAL A 265 22.98 26.70 13.05
C VAL A 265 22.79 25.28 13.56
N CYS A 266 22.45 24.36 12.67
CA CYS A 266 22.38 22.94 13.00
C CYS A 266 23.78 22.38 13.23
N THR A 267 24.13 22.05 14.47
CA THR A 267 25.46 21.54 14.80
C THR A 267 25.43 20.60 16.01
N SER A 268 26.59 20.17 16.48
CA SER A 268 26.76 19.22 17.58
C SER A 268 27.76 19.76 18.59
N GLU A 269 27.56 19.42 19.86
CA GLU A 269 28.59 19.63 20.88
C GLU A 269 29.81 18.74 20.59
N CYS A 270 30.99 19.22 20.96
CA CYS A 270 32.24 18.56 20.67
C CYS A 270 33.27 18.80 21.78
N THR A 271 34.21 17.87 21.88
CA THR A 271 35.39 17.99 22.73
C THR A 271 36.67 18.19 21.92
N SER A 272 36.66 17.78 20.64
CA SER A 272 37.75 17.97 19.68
C SER A 272 37.23 18.11 18.24
N SER A 273 38.00 18.76 17.36
CA SER A 273 37.63 18.95 15.94
C SER A 273 37.45 17.65 15.15
N ALA A 274 38.04 16.53 15.62
CA ALA A 274 37.87 15.22 15.00
C ALA A 274 36.44 14.66 15.12
N GLN A 275 35.62 15.20 16.04
CA GLN A 275 34.22 14.82 16.22
C GLN A 275 33.28 15.61 15.31
N CYS A 276 33.78 16.66 14.66
CA CYS A 276 32.95 17.53 13.83
C CYS A 276 32.76 16.92 12.45
N PRO A 277 31.52 16.96 11.90
CA PRO A 277 31.25 16.53 10.54
C PRO A 277 32.18 17.22 9.53
N VAL A 278 32.61 16.47 8.52
CA VAL A 278 33.29 17.02 7.34
C VAL A 278 32.22 17.61 6.44
N THR A 279 32.47 18.81 5.93
CA THR A 279 31.49 19.51 5.09
C THR A 279 31.52 18.99 3.65
N PRO A 280 30.51 19.31 2.83
CA PRO A 280 30.53 18.95 1.41
C PRO A 280 31.72 19.54 0.63
N SER A 281 32.28 20.66 1.10
CA SER A 281 33.51 21.26 0.58
C SER A 281 34.79 20.49 0.96
N GLY A 282 34.67 19.44 1.78
CA GLY A 282 35.77 18.56 2.18
C GLY A 282 36.61 19.11 3.34
N LEU A 283 36.18 20.22 3.96
CA LEU A 283 36.87 20.81 5.10
C LEU A 283 36.41 20.15 6.40
N GLN A 284 37.38 19.81 7.26
CA GLN A 284 37.10 19.27 8.58
C GLN A 284 36.45 20.36 9.45
N GLY A 285 35.34 20.05 10.11
CA GLY A 285 34.73 20.96 11.07
C GLY A 285 35.67 21.27 12.24
N THR A 286 35.56 22.48 12.77
CA THR A 286 36.34 22.97 13.90
C THR A 286 35.50 22.96 15.17
N CYS A 287 36.04 22.38 16.24
CA CYS A 287 35.40 22.40 17.56
C CYS A 287 35.87 23.62 18.36
N VAL A 288 34.99 24.61 18.54
CA VAL A 288 35.33 25.86 19.22
C VAL A 288 34.33 26.23 20.31
N GLU A 289 34.84 26.90 21.33
CA GLU A 289 34.02 27.56 22.33
C GLU A 289 33.77 28.99 21.86
N TYR A 290 32.50 29.34 21.64
CA TYR A 290 32.12 30.65 21.14
C TYR A 290 31.26 31.35 22.21
N PHE A 291 31.73 32.48 22.74
CA PHE A 291 31.05 33.30 23.75
C PHE A 291 30.58 32.58 25.03
N GLY A 292 31.32 31.58 25.50
CA GLY A 292 31.00 30.86 26.75
C GLY A 292 29.86 29.85 26.63
N SER A 293 29.42 29.56 25.40
CA SER A 293 28.61 28.39 25.08
C SER A 293 29.44 27.11 25.22
N PRO A 294 28.82 25.92 25.38
CA PRO A 294 29.53 24.67 25.21
C PRO A 294 30.26 24.66 23.86
N ARG A 295 31.36 23.90 23.79
CA ARG A 295 32.10 23.72 22.55
C ARG A 295 31.19 23.05 21.52
N ILE A 296 31.01 23.71 20.38
CA ILE A 296 30.20 23.21 19.27
C ILE A 296 31.02 23.19 17.98
N CYS A 297 30.59 22.38 17.03
CA CYS A 297 31.21 22.29 15.73
C CYS A 297 30.83 23.48 14.84
N PHE A 298 31.79 23.99 14.08
CA PHE A 298 31.56 24.94 13.00
C PHE A 298 32.27 24.46 11.74
N GLU A 299 31.72 24.78 10.57
CA GLU A 299 32.44 24.59 9.32
C GLU A 299 33.69 25.48 9.31
N SER A 300 34.85 24.88 9.01
CA SER A 300 36.10 25.62 8.82
C SER A 300 36.11 26.26 7.43
N CYS A 301 36.75 27.42 7.29
CA CYS A 301 36.85 28.12 6.01
C CYS A 301 38.22 28.80 5.82
N ILE A 302 38.59 29.08 4.58
CA ILE A 302 39.75 29.89 4.18
C ILE A 302 39.24 31.27 3.75
N ASP A 303 38.21 31.30 2.91
CA ASP A 303 37.50 32.50 2.47
C ASP A 303 35.98 32.29 2.37
N ASP A 304 35.24 33.33 1.98
CA ASP A 304 33.77 33.32 1.99
C ASP A 304 33.16 32.30 1.00
N ASN A 305 33.92 31.82 0.00
CA ASN A 305 33.42 30.82 -0.96
C ASN A 305 33.44 29.39 -0.39
N ASP A 306 34.11 29.17 0.74
CA ASP A 306 34.06 27.89 1.44
C ASP A 306 32.77 27.72 2.24
N CYS A 307 32.02 28.80 2.45
CA CYS A 307 30.80 28.83 3.23
C CYS A 307 29.55 28.69 2.37
N LEU A 308 28.48 28.12 2.95
CA LEU A 308 27.17 28.10 2.34
C LEU A 308 26.60 29.52 2.15
N GLU A 309 25.64 29.65 1.23
CA GLU A 309 24.91 30.90 1.04
C GLU A 309 24.28 31.36 2.37
N GLY A 310 24.43 32.65 2.71
CA GLY A 310 24.01 33.21 4.01
C GLY A 310 25.06 33.11 5.12
N PHE A 311 26.27 32.61 4.83
CA PHE A 311 27.38 32.55 5.78
C PHE A 311 28.61 33.30 5.23
N ASN A 312 29.43 33.83 6.14
CA ASN A 312 30.72 34.47 5.84
C ASN A 312 31.85 33.82 6.64
N CYS A 313 33.03 33.79 6.05
CA CYS A 313 34.22 33.24 6.68
C CYS A 313 34.87 34.25 7.64
N LYS A 314 34.77 33.98 8.95
CA LYS A 314 35.20 34.90 10.01
C LYS A 314 36.29 34.27 10.89
N PRO A 315 37.29 35.04 11.33
CA PRO A 315 38.26 34.55 12.31
C PRO A 315 37.56 34.28 13.65
N ILE A 316 37.98 33.23 14.36
CA ILE A 316 37.40 32.85 15.67
C ILE A 316 37.68 33.95 16.71
N ALA A 317 38.89 34.49 16.71
CA ALA A 317 39.29 35.62 17.52
C ALA A 317 40.19 36.60 16.75
N ALA A 318 40.28 37.83 17.24
CA ALA A 318 41.08 38.88 16.60
C ALA A 318 42.57 38.46 16.51
N GLY A 319 43.07 38.30 15.28
CA GLY A 319 44.45 37.93 15.00
C GLY A 319 44.72 36.42 14.88
N GLU A 320 43.71 35.57 15.01
CA GLU A 320 43.85 34.13 14.76
C GLU A 320 43.76 33.79 13.27
N SER A 321 44.56 32.81 12.84
CA SER A 321 44.56 32.31 11.46
C SER A 321 43.42 31.33 11.18
N GLN A 322 42.80 30.77 12.22
CA GLN A 322 41.71 29.83 12.10
C GLN A 322 40.39 30.58 11.92
N ARG A 323 39.62 30.17 10.91
CA ARG A 323 38.38 30.82 10.51
C ARG A 323 37.26 29.79 10.39
N ILE A 324 36.05 30.24 10.66
CA ILE A 324 34.83 29.45 10.65
C ILE A 324 33.72 30.18 9.87
N CYS A 325 32.80 29.42 9.28
CA CYS A 325 31.62 29.97 8.65
C CYS A 325 30.61 30.39 9.72
N LEU A 326 30.25 31.66 9.71
CA LEU A 326 29.25 32.25 10.60
C LEU A 326 28.11 32.86 9.78
N PRO A 327 26.84 32.77 10.24
CA PRO A 327 25.72 33.39 9.54
C PRO A 327 25.94 34.89 9.35
N THR A 328 25.51 35.42 8.21
CA THR A 328 25.52 36.86 7.94
C THR A 328 24.34 37.54 8.67
N PRO A 329 24.54 38.71 9.29
CA PRO A 329 23.46 39.47 9.92
C PRO A 329 22.45 40.02 8.91
#